data_AF-A0A2S9GHN7-F1
#
_entry.id   AF-A0A2S9GHN7-F1
#
_cell.length_a   1.000
_cell.length_b   1.000
_cell.length_c   1.000
_cell.angle_alpha   90.00
_cell.angle_beta   90.00
_cell.angle_gamma   90.00
#
_symmetry.space_group_name_H-M   'P 1'
#
loop_
_entity.id
_entity.type
_entity.pdbx_description
1 polymer ?
#
loop_
_entity_poly.entity_id
_entity_poly.type
_entity_poly.pdbx_seq_one_letter_code
_entity_poly.pdbx_strand_id
1 'polypeptide(L)'
;TRLWLRSESNISVIENGSDKTEEFKGIALRALEATVTDDELRARLTPTHPFGCKRLVFATDYLQTLTKPHVEVVSSPARTLRSRS
;
A
#
# COMPACT_ATOMS: atom_id res chain seq x y z
N THR A 1 18.73 -30.63 -8.84
CA THR A 1 18.13 -29.27 -8.79
C THR A 1 18.72 -28.51 -7.62
N ARG A 2 19.40 -27.38 -7.85
CA ARG A 2 19.91 -26.52 -6.75
C ARG A 2 18.76 -25.67 -6.19
N LEU A 3 17.92 -26.28 -5.36
CA LEU A 3 16.76 -25.63 -4.74
C LEU A 3 17.13 -24.34 -4.01
N TRP A 4 18.31 -24.31 -3.39
CA TRP A 4 18.82 -23.14 -2.69
C TRP A 4 19.00 -21.93 -3.62
N LEU A 5 19.62 -22.08 -4.80
CA LEU A 5 19.77 -20.98 -5.77
C LEU A 5 18.43 -20.40 -6.24
N ARG A 6 17.42 -21.26 -6.42
CA ARG A 6 16.06 -20.82 -6.77
C ARG A 6 15.38 -20.07 -5.62
N SER A 7 15.63 -20.50 -4.38
CA SER A 7 15.12 -19.80 -3.19
C SER A 7 15.79 -18.43 -3.02
N GLU A 8 17.11 -18.35 -3.17
CA GLU A 8 17.86 -17.09 -3.09
C GLU A 8 17.44 -16.09 -4.16
N SER A 9 17.07 -16.55 -5.37
CA SER A 9 16.54 -15.65 -6.41
C SER A 9 15.26 -14.92 -5.97
N ASN A 10 14.49 -15.47 -5.03
CA ASN A 10 13.30 -14.84 -4.49
C ASN A 10 13.62 -13.71 -3.50
N ILE A 11 14.86 -13.60 -2.98
CA ILE A 11 15.25 -12.52 -2.06
C ILE A 11 14.97 -11.13 -2.68
N SER A 12 15.07 -11.03 -4.01
CA SER A 12 14.79 -9.82 -4.76
C SER A 12 13.38 -9.26 -4.51
N VAL A 13 12.39 -10.08 -4.14
CA VAL A 13 11.03 -9.57 -3.86
C VAL A 13 10.89 -8.88 -2.50
N ILE A 14 11.91 -8.98 -1.64
CA ILE A 14 11.96 -8.36 -0.31
C ILE A 14 13.18 -7.44 -0.12
N GLU A 15 14.13 -7.46 -1.06
CA GLU A 15 15.28 -6.57 -1.06
C GLU A 15 14.86 -5.17 -1.52
N ASN A 16 15.00 -4.20 -0.61
CA ASN A 16 14.64 -2.81 -0.88
C ASN A 16 15.44 -2.24 -2.06
N GLY A 17 14.75 -1.70 -3.05
CA GLY A 17 15.37 -1.05 -4.22
C GLY A 17 15.79 -2.03 -5.31
N SER A 18 15.45 -3.32 -5.19
CA SER A 18 15.60 -4.26 -6.29
C SER A 18 14.67 -3.91 -7.45
N ASP A 19 15.00 -4.37 -8.66
CA ASP A 19 14.15 -4.24 -9.85
C ASP A 19 12.72 -4.76 -9.59
N LYS A 20 12.60 -5.85 -8.81
CA LYS A 20 11.31 -6.46 -8.48
C LYS A 20 10.49 -5.58 -7.55
N THR A 21 11.09 -4.97 -6.53
CA THR A 21 10.35 -4.08 -5.62
C THR A 21 9.85 -2.82 -6.33
N GLU A 22 10.63 -2.25 -7.26
CA GLU A 22 10.19 -1.11 -8.07
C GLU A 22 9.10 -1.51 -9.08
N GLU A 23 9.20 -2.69 -9.69
CA GLU A 23 8.14 -3.25 -10.57
C GLU A 23 6.81 -3.37 -9.80
N PHE A 24 6.82 -4.00 -8.62
CA PHE A 24 5.62 -4.18 -7.81
C PHE A 24 5.06 -2.87 -7.27
N LYS A 25 5.92 -1.93 -6.86
CA LYS A 25 5.52 -0.57 -6.49
C LYS A 25 4.81 0.13 -7.64
N GLY A 26 5.33 0.03 -8.86
CA GLY A 26 4.69 0.57 -10.06
C GLY A 26 3.31 -0.05 -10.33
N ILE A 27 3.16 -1.37 -10.17
CA ILE A 27 1.87 -2.05 -10.29
C ILE A 27 0.88 -1.53 -9.24
N ALA A 28 1.31 -1.41 -7.98
CA ALA A 28 0.47 -0.94 -6.89
C ALA A 28 0.01 0.51 -7.09
N LEU A 29 0.91 1.40 -7.53
CA LEU A 29 0.58 2.80 -7.82
C LEU A 29 -0.42 2.93 -8.97
N ARG A 30 -0.27 2.15 -10.05
CA ARG A 30 -1.24 2.12 -11.15
C ARG A 30 -2.61 1.61 -10.70
N ALA A 31 -2.65 0.61 -9.83
CA ALA A 31 -3.91 0.10 -9.28
C ALA A 31 -4.60 1.14 -8.39
N LEU A 32 -3.83 1.88 -7.59
CA LEU A 32 -4.33 3.01 -6.79
C LEU A 32 -4.90 4.11 -7.69
N GLU A 33 -4.16 4.53 -8.71
CA GLU A 33 -4.58 5.55 -9.67
C GLU A 33 -5.86 5.18 -10.42
N ALA A 34 -5.97 3.92 -10.87
CA ALA A 34 -7.15 3.43 -11.57
C ALA A 34 -8.41 3.37 -10.68
N THR A 35 -8.24 3.24 -9.35
CA THR A 35 -9.36 3.07 -8.41
C THR A 35 -9.77 4.38 -7.73
N VAL A 36 -8.81 5.28 -7.49
CA VAL A 36 -8.98 6.51 -6.71
C VAL A 36 -8.70 7.73 -7.58
N THR A 37 -9.75 8.41 -8.02
CA THR A 37 -9.64 9.57 -8.92
C THR A 37 -9.21 10.85 -8.21
N ASP A 38 -9.45 10.98 -6.90
CA ASP A 38 -9.05 12.13 -6.08
C ASP A 38 -7.53 12.11 -5.79
N ASP A 39 -6.81 13.10 -6.33
CA ASP A 39 -5.37 13.28 -6.21
C ASP A 39 -4.89 13.44 -4.75
N GLU A 40 -5.65 14.16 -3.92
CA GLU A 40 -5.29 14.37 -2.51
C GLU A 40 -5.49 13.08 -1.71
N LEU A 41 -6.56 12.34 -2.01
CA LEU A 41 -6.77 11.02 -1.42
C LEU A 41 -5.67 10.04 -1.85
N ARG A 42 -5.25 10.04 -3.12
CA ARG A 42 -4.11 9.21 -3.58
C ARG A 42 -2.84 9.53 -2.81
N ALA A 43 -2.54 10.81 -2.61
CA ALA A 43 -1.36 11.22 -1.84
C ALA A 43 -1.41 10.69 -0.40
N ARG A 44 -2.57 10.77 0.27
CA ARG A 44 -2.77 10.23 1.63
C ARG A 44 -2.65 8.71 1.72
N LEU A 45 -3.07 7.99 0.68
CA LEU A 45 -3.03 6.53 0.63
C LEU A 45 -1.67 5.97 0.19
N THR A 46 -0.80 6.79 -0.38
CA THR A 46 0.53 6.37 -0.84
C THR A 46 1.51 6.32 0.33
N PRO A 47 2.06 5.14 0.68
CA PRO A 47 2.97 5.06 1.80
C PRO A 47 4.33 5.70 1.49
N THR A 48 4.92 6.37 2.49
CA THR A 48 6.26 7.00 2.40
C THR A 48 7.41 6.04 2.69
N HIS A 49 7.11 4.81 3.07
CA HIS A 49 8.10 3.77 3.33
C HIS A 49 8.30 2.89 2.09
N PRO A 50 9.47 2.25 1.92
CA PRO A 50 9.73 1.45 0.74
C PRO A 50 8.80 0.25 0.60
N PHE A 51 8.54 -0.18 -0.63
CA PHE A 51 7.72 -1.35 -0.89
C PHE A 51 8.34 -2.60 -0.26
N GLY A 52 7.53 -3.43 0.41
CA GLY A 52 8.00 -4.66 1.06
C GLY A 52 8.69 -4.48 2.42
N CYS A 53 8.94 -3.25 2.88
CA CYS A 53 9.52 -3.04 4.23
C CYS A 53 8.55 -3.42 5.37
N LYS A 54 7.27 -3.61 5.04
CA LYS A 54 6.22 -4.19 5.89
C LYS A 54 5.53 -5.32 5.13
N ARG A 55 4.97 -6.28 5.87
CA ARG A 55 4.18 -7.36 5.27
C ARG A 55 2.96 -6.79 4.55
N LEU A 56 2.79 -7.17 3.28
CA LEU A 56 1.65 -6.76 2.47
C LEU A 56 0.34 -7.32 3.02
N VAL A 57 -0.70 -6.51 2.95
CA VAL A 57 -2.09 -6.89 3.27
C VAL A 57 -2.84 -7.06 1.96
N PHE A 58 -3.57 -8.16 1.82
CA PHE A 58 -4.44 -8.42 0.67
C PHE A 58 -5.88 -8.12 1.07
N ALA A 59 -6.50 -7.18 0.38
CA ALA A 59 -7.90 -6.83 0.57
C ALA A 59 -8.53 -6.55 -0.80
N THR A 60 -9.71 -7.11 -1.03
CA THR A 60 -10.36 -7.11 -2.35
C THR A 60 -11.08 -5.79 -2.66
N ASP A 61 -11.60 -5.12 -1.63
CA ASP A 61 -12.50 -3.97 -1.75
C ASP A 61 -12.04 -2.73 -0.95
N TYR A 62 -10.81 -2.76 -0.41
CA TYR A 62 -10.30 -1.71 0.46
C TYR A 62 -10.28 -0.36 -0.25
N LEU A 63 -9.63 -0.26 -1.42
CA LEU A 63 -9.52 1.00 -2.16
C LEU A 63 -10.88 1.51 -2.65
N GLN A 64 -11.77 0.63 -3.13
CA GLN A 64 -13.13 1.02 -3.54
C GLN A 64 -13.97 1.50 -2.35
N THR A 65 -13.74 0.97 -1.16
CA THR A 65 -14.48 1.41 0.04
C THR A 65 -14.09 2.81 0.44
N LEU A 66 -12.82 3.20 0.27
CA LEU A 66 -12.33 4.53 0.60
C LEU A 66 -12.87 5.65 -0.31
N THR A 67 -13.48 5.31 -1.44
CA THR A 67 -14.09 6.28 -2.37
C THR A 67 -15.61 6.41 -2.20
N LYS A 68 -16.22 5.69 -1.27
CA LYS A 68 -17.67 5.75 -1.02
C LYS A 68 -18.06 7.12 -0.43
N PRO A 69 -19.27 7.65 -0.75
CA PRO A 69 -19.69 8.99 -0.33
C PRO A 69 -19.89 9.16 1.18
N HIS A 70 -19.97 8.05 1.93
CA HIS A 70 -20.13 8.04 3.39
C HIS A 70 -18.86 7.63 4.13
N VAL A 71 -17.71 7.63 3.45
CA VAL A 71 -16.41 7.25 4.01
C VAL A 71 -15.46 8.44 3.94
N GLU A 72 -14.76 8.69 5.05
CA GLU A 72 -13.77 9.76 5.18
C GLU A 72 -12.43 9.18 5.64
N VAL A 73 -11.34 9.62 5.01
CA VAL A 73 -9.97 9.26 5.40
C VAL A 73 -9.35 10.38 6.23
N VAL A 74 -9.17 10.12 7.52
CA VAL A 74 -8.52 11.05 8.46
C VAL A 74 -7.11 10.54 8.77
N SER A 75 -6.09 11.27 8.30
CA SER A 75 -4.66 10.93 8.49
C SER A 75 -3.99 11.68 9.66
N SER A 76 -4.75 12.48 10.40
CA SER A 76 -4.22 13.24 11.53
C SER A 76 -4.12 12.39 12.81
N PRO A 77 -3.15 12.69 13.70
CA PRO A 77 -3.08 12.03 15.00
C PRO A 77 -4.32 12.32 15.86
N ALA A 78 -4.87 11.28 16.49
CA ALA A 78 -5.91 11.45 17.50
C ALA A 78 -5.33 12.15 18.75
N ARG A 79 -5.98 13.22 19.21
CA ARG A 79 -5.54 13.97 20.41
C ARG A 79 -6.13 13.43 21.70
N THR A 80 -7.43 13.17 21.70
CA THR A 80 -8.17 12.70 22.89
C THR A 80 -9.52 12.11 22.47
N LEU A 81 -9.99 11.14 23.25
CA LEU A 81 -11.38 10.68 23.19
C LEU A 81 -12.25 11.57 24.10
N ARG A 82 -13.52 11.78 23.74
CA ARG A 82 -14.55 12.48 24.54
C ARG A 82 -15.86 11.69 24.43
N SER A 83 -16.70 11.74 25.47
CA SER A 83 -18.06 11.22 25.38
C SER A 83 -18.87 12.03 24.36
N ARG A 84 -19.72 11.35 23.58
CA ARG A 84 -20.74 12.03 22.78
C ARG A 84 -21.83 12.55 23.74
N SER A 85 -22.23 13.81 23.55
CA SER A 85 -23.40 14.40 24.22
C SER A 85 -24.68 13.65 23.87
#